data_AF-A0A5D2DHL4-F1
#
_entry.id   AF-A0A5D2DHL4-F1
#
_cell.length_a   1.000
_cell.length_b   1.000
_cell.length_c   1.000
_cell.angle_alpha   90.00
_cell.angle_beta   90.00
_cell.angle_gamma   90.00
#
_symmetry.space_group_name_H-M   'P 1'
#
loop_
_entity.id
_entity.type
_entity.pdbx_description
1 polymer ?
#
loop_
_entity_poly.entity_id
_entity_poly.type
_entity_poly.pdbx_seq_one_letter_code
_entity_poly.pdbx_strand_id
1 'polypeptide(L)'
;LSFIFVSQRLLKRIKVLNQLASFVLIAKEMVMKILGAKQCSQCKGTGVNLVDHFNGQFKAGGLCWLCRGKREILCGNCNGWIYEHLG
;
A
#
# COMPACT_ATOMS: atom_id res chain seq x y z
N LEU A 1 -38.07 6.98 20.08
CA LEU A 1 -38.05 7.39 18.65
C LEU A 1 -36.79 8.18 18.27
N SER A 2 -36.36 9.15 19.09
CA SER A 2 -35.18 10.00 18.83
C SER A 2 -33.85 9.22 18.75
N PHE A 3 -33.64 8.22 19.62
CA PHE A 3 -32.42 7.39 19.64
C PHE A 3 -32.25 6.53 18.38
N ILE A 4 -33.34 5.98 17.84
CA ILE A 4 -33.33 5.16 16.61
C ILE A 4 -32.93 6.02 15.39
N PHE A 5 -33.45 7.25 15.33
CA PHE A 5 -33.11 8.21 14.27
C PHE A 5 -31.64 8.65 14.30
N VAL A 6 -31.08 8.87 15.50
CA VAL A 6 -29.64 9.18 15.67
C VAL A 6 -28.77 8.01 15.23
N SER A 7 -29.14 6.77 15.60
CA SER A 7 -28.45 5.55 15.19
C SER A 7 -28.47 5.34 13.66
N GLN A 8 -29.61 5.55 13.00
CA GLN A 8 -29.70 5.44 11.54
C GLN A 8 -28.90 6.53 10.81
N ARG A 9 -28.84 7.77 11.34
CA ARG A 9 -27.98 8.84 10.79
C ARG A 9 -26.50 8.48 10.92
N LEU A 10 -26.10 7.91 12.05
CA LEU A 10 -24.72 7.46 12.29
C LEU A 10 -24.34 6.30 11.34
N LEU A 11 -25.22 5.30 11.19
CA LEU A 11 -25.02 4.17 10.27
C LEU A 11 -24.91 4.62 8.80
N LYS A 12 -25.70 5.62 8.36
CA LYS A 12 -25.57 6.20 7.02
C LYS A 12 -24.20 6.86 6.83
N ARG A 13 -23.71 7.61 7.83
CA ARG A 13 -22.37 8.23 7.79
C ARG A 13 -21.26 7.17 7.76
N ILE A 14 -21.36 6.12 8.56
CA ILE A 14 -20.41 5.00 8.55
C ILE A 14 -20.38 4.30 7.19
N LYS A 15 -21.55 4.06 6.57
CA LYS A 15 -21.62 3.48 5.22
C LYS A 15 -20.93 4.35 4.17
N VAL A 16 -21.16 5.67 4.20
CA VAL A 16 -20.49 6.61 3.29
C VAL A 16 -18.98 6.64 3.52
N LEU A 17 -18.53 6.67 4.78
CA LEU A 17 -17.11 6.64 5.13
C LEU A 17 -16.43 5.33 4.68
N ASN A 18 -17.07 4.19 4.88
CA ASN A 18 -16.56 2.90 4.40
C ASN A 18 -16.52 2.83 2.87
N GLN A 19 -17.52 3.38 2.19
CA GLN A 19 -17.56 3.42 0.73
C GLN A 19 -16.44 4.30 0.15
N LEU A 20 -16.14 5.43 0.79
CA LEU A 20 -14.99 6.28 0.46
C LEU A 20 -13.65 5.56 0.71
N ALA A 21 -13.52 4.84 1.83
CA ALA A 21 -12.31 4.05 2.12
C ALA A 21 -12.05 2.98 1.05
N SER A 22 -13.09 2.30 0.56
CA SER A 22 -12.98 1.35 -0.55
C SER A 22 -12.55 2.03 -1.85
N PHE A 23 -13.09 3.21 -2.16
CA PHE A 23 -12.68 3.96 -3.36
C PHE A 23 -11.21 4.36 -3.31
N VAL A 24 -10.72 4.80 -2.14
CA VAL A 24 -9.31 5.15 -1.91
C VAL A 24 -8.40 3.93 -2.11
N LEU A 25 -8.78 2.76 -1.62
CA LEU A 25 -8.04 1.50 -1.84
C LEU A 25 -7.95 1.13 -3.32
N ILE A 26 -9.08 1.20 -4.05
CA ILE A 26 -9.13 0.88 -5.48
C ILE A 26 -8.30 1.89 -6.29
N ALA A 27 -8.41 3.18 -5.98
CA ALA A 27 -7.60 4.22 -6.62
C ALA A 27 -6.11 4.01 -6.40
N LYS A 28 -5.70 3.63 -5.18
CA LYS A 28 -4.30 3.33 -4.85
C LYS A 28 -3.77 2.14 -5.64
N GLU A 29 -4.54 1.06 -5.77
CA GLU A 29 -4.14 -0.09 -6.59
C GLU A 29 -4.02 0.24 -8.08
N MET A 30 -4.95 1.04 -8.62
CA MET A 30 -4.92 1.47 -10.02
C MET A 30 -3.69 2.33 -10.33
N VAL A 31 -3.39 3.32 -9.49
CA VAL A 31 -2.22 4.20 -9.66
C VAL A 31 -0.92 3.41 -9.61
N MET A 32 -0.79 2.45 -8.70
CA MET A 32 0.39 1.60 -8.58
C MET A 32 0.60 0.71 -9.81
N LYS A 33 -0.49 0.14 -10.36
CA LYS A 33 -0.45 -0.62 -11.62
C LYS A 33 -0.02 0.23 -12.81
N ILE A 34 -0.51 1.47 -12.93
CA ILE A 34 -0.13 2.39 -14.02
C ILE A 34 1.37 2.71 -13.99
N LEU A 35 1.92 2.95 -12.81
CA LEU A 35 3.35 3.23 -12.61
C LEU A 35 4.24 1.99 -12.77
N GLY A 36 3.65 0.80 -12.93
CA GLY A 36 4.38 -0.46 -12.95
C GLY A 36 5.11 -0.73 -11.62
N ALA A 37 4.63 -0.15 -10.53
CA ALA A 37 5.16 -0.35 -9.19
C ALA A 37 4.22 -1.26 -8.39
N LYS A 38 4.79 -2.15 -7.59
CA LYS A 38 4.05 -3.03 -6.69
C LYS A 38 4.55 -2.89 -5.27
N GLN A 39 3.71 -3.24 -4.31
CA GLN A 39 4.12 -3.31 -2.91
C GLN A 39 5.33 -4.25 -2.77
N CYS A 40 6.32 -3.81 -2.00
CA CYS A 40 7.51 -4.60 -1.73
C CYS A 40 7.11 -5.91 -1.05
N SER A 41 7.46 -7.05 -1.67
CA SER A 41 7.12 -8.38 -1.14
C SER A 41 7.91 -8.74 0.11
N GLN A 42 9.13 -8.20 0.27
CA GLN A 42 10.01 -8.52 1.40
C GLN A 42 9.54 -7.85 2.69
N CYS A 43 9.32 -6.53 2.68
CA CYS A 43 8.85 -5.81 3.86
C CYS A 43 7.33 -5.72 3.97
N LYS A 44 6.57 -6.26 3.02
CA LYS A 44 5.10 -6.14 2.94
C LYS A 44 4.60 -4.70 3.15
N GLY A 45 5.30 -3.72 2.58
CA GLY A 45 4.92 -2.31 2.68
C GLY A 45 5.24 -1.62 4.02
N THR A 46 5.89 -2.29 4.98
CA THR A 46 6.33 -1.64 6.24
C THR A 46 7.54 -0.72 6.04
N GLY A 47 8.40 -1.04 5.06
CA GLY A 47 9.65 -0.30 4.80
C GLY A 47 10.83 -0.77 5.64
N VAL A 48 10.62 -1.73 6.55
CA VAL A 48 11.65 -2.33 7.41
C VAL A 48 11.76 -3.84 7.16
N ASN A 49 12.93 -4.42 7.43
CA ASN A 49 13.09 -5.87 7.34
C ASN A 49 12.25 -6.57 8.40
N LEU A 50 11.50 -7.59 8.00
CA LEU A 50 10.69 -8.40 8.92
C LEU A 50 11.51 -9.50 9.60
N VAL A 51 12.59 -9.92 8.95
CA VAL A 51 13.52 -10.95 9.42
C VAL A 51 14.96 -10.53 9.09
N ASP A 52 15.93 -11.20 9.70
CA ASP A 52 17.32 -11.04 9.31
C ASP A 52 17.55 -11.65 7.92
N HIS A 53 18.26 -10.92 7.05
CA HIS A 53 18.61 -11.37 5.70
C HIS A 53 20.14 -11.38 5.53
N PHE A 54 20.61 -12.22 4.61
CA PHE A 54 22.03 -12.37 4.24
C PHE A 54 22.94 -12.59 5.45
N ASN A 55 22.65 -13.63 6.23
CA ASN A 55 23.44 -14.02 7.41
C ASN A 55 23.58 -12.88 8.44
N GLY A 56 22.52 -12.08 8.63
CA GLY A 56 22.49 -10.99 9.59
C GLY A 56 23.11 -9.67 9.11
N GLN A 57 23.51 -9.56 7.85
CA GLN A 57 23.96 -8.28 7.26
C GLN A 57 22.83 -7.24 7.25
N PHE A 58 21.61 -7.68 6.98
CA PHE A 58 20.41 -6.84 7.07
C PHE A 58 19.52 -7.36 8.19
N LYS A 59 19.55 -6.69 9.33
CA LYS A 59 18.80 -7.11 10.52
C LYS A 59 17.31 -6.75 10.42
N ALA A 60 16.48 -7.55 11.09
CA ALA A 60 15.08 -7.26 11.37
C ALA A 60 14.95 -5.91 12.08
N GLY A 61 13.91 -5.15 11.73
CA GLY A 61 13.72 -3.78 12.22
C GLY A 61 14.61 -2.73 11.54
N GLY A 62 15.65 -3.13 10.81
CA GLY A 62 16.45 -2.23 9.98
C GLY A 62 15.74 -1.82 8.69
N LEU A 63 16.34 -0.88 7.95
CA LEU A 63 15.85 -0.45 6.63
C LEU A 63 15.68 -1.66 5.70
N CYS A 64 14.55 -1.75 4.99
CA CYS A 64 14.31 -2.85 4.05
C CYS A 64 15.44 -2.95 3.02
N TRP A 65 16.09 -4.11 2.94
CA TRP A 65 17.25 -4.31 2.05
C TRP A 65 16.88 -4.15 0.57
N LEU A 66 15.63 -4.47 0.20
CA LEU A 66 15.16 -4.42 -1.18
C LEU A 66 14.64 -3.03 -1.57
N CYS A 67 13.66 -2.49 -0.85
CA CYS A 67 13.01 -1.23 -1.22
C CYS A 67 13.63 0.00 -0.56
N ARG A 68 14.62 -0.17 0.34
CA ARG A 68 15.30 0.91 1.07
C ARG A 68 14.33 1.91 1.71
N GLY A 69 13.23 1.42 2.28
CA GLY A 69 12.21 2.23 2.93
C GLY A 69 11.13 2.81 2.00
N LYS A 70 11.24 2.65 0.68
CA LYS A 70 10.24 3.15 -0.29
C LYS A 70 8.91 2.39 -0.26
N ARG A 71 8.85 1.23 0.42
CA ARG A 71 7.66 0.35 0.57
C ARG A 71 7.14 -0.30 -0.72
N GLU A 72 7.65 0.14 -1.86
CA GLU A 72 7.25 -0.28 -3.21
C GLU A 72 8.49 -0.63 -4.04
N ILE A 73 8.32 -1.50 -5.02
CA ILE A 73 9.37 -1.93 -5.97
C ILE A 73 8.79 -1.94 -7.38
N LEU A 74 9.64 -1.82 -8.39
CA LEU A 74 9.22 -1.98 -9.77
C LEU A 74 8.77 -3.43 -10.01
N CYS A 75 7.68 -3.58 -10.75
CA CYS A 75 7.24 -4.86 -11.24
C CYS A 75 8.16 -5.29 -12.39
N GLY A 76 9.04 -6.26 -12.14
CA GLY A 76 9.99 -6.77 -13.14
C GLY A 76 9.37 -7.46 -14.35
N ASN A 77 8.06 -7.71 -14.34
CA ASN A 77 7.30 -8.26 -15.48
C ASN A 77 6.32 -7.24 -16.08
N CYS A 78 6.31 -6.01 -15.56
CA CYS A 78 5.45 -4.92 -16.01
C CYS A 78 6.28 -3.77 -16.62
N ASN A 79 7.58 -3.99 -16.86
CA ASN A 79 8.58 -3.07 -17.41
C ASN A 79 8.20 -1.60 -17.26
N GLY A 80 8.14 -1.14 -16.00
CA GLY A 80 7.62 0.16 -15.57
C GLY A 80 7.39 1.14 -16.72
N TRP A 81 6.21 1.06 -17.35
CA TRP A 81 5.94 1.66 -18.66
C TRP A 81 6.22 3.18 -18.69
N ILE A 82 6.17 3.80 -17.51
CA ILE A 82 6.49 5.20 -17.28
C ILE A 82 7.99 5.51 -17.22
N TYR A 83 8.85 4.62 -16.71
CA TYR A 83 10.29 4.90 -16.56
C TYR A 83 11.06 4.82 -17.89
N GLU A 84 10.53 4.12 -18.89
CA GLU A 84 11.15 4.00 -20.21
C GLU A 84 10.76 5.16 -21.16
N HIS A 85 9.76 5.99 -20.79
CA HIS A 85 9.25 7.09 -21.62
C HIS A 85 9.39 8.50 -20.99
N LEU A 86 9.89 8.60 -19.75
CA LEU A 86 10.18 9.86 -19.05
C LEU A 86 11.66 10.01 -18.67
N GLY A 87 12.53 9.18 -19.26
CA GLY A 87 13.98 9.37 -19.25
C GLY A 87 14.42 10.26 -20.40
#